data_AF-A0A2D6AB19-F1
#
_entry.id   AF-A0A2D6AB19-F1
#
_cell.length_a   1.000
_cell.length_b   1.000
_cell.length_c   1.000
_cell.angle_alpha   90.00
_cell.angle_beta   90.00
_cell.angle_gamma   90.00
#
_symmetry.space_group_name_H-M   'P 1'
#
loop_
_entity.id
_entity.type
_entity.pdbx_description
1 polymer ?
#
loop_
_entity_poly.entity_id
_entity_poly.type
_entity_poly.pdbx_seq_one_letter_code
_entity_poly.pdbx_strand_id
1 'polypeptide(L)'
;MFLFALMFLIIPALHGGSPPSLGDALVDGLDENPTLAQVLSDYGWMLIGYMMVLPFAFEGMMFAHATMKDTVLGIDSTLRRTFRNSMFAGFGAILFLVGSELMESFIGYGMFGGVLLGASALIIRKPVISTLDRFSTKIMPSAYTDAEFSYLEAYSAAKQDGVITTTERNILRATANALKISTERTKELENIFDSDEAEQVSNDVAEATVVQQWTDENGHTWRRMDDGTSRWWNGSDWQKV
;
A
#
# COMPACT_ATOMS: atom_id res chain seq x y z
N MET A 1 20.34 -6.33 -9.38
CA MET A 1 20.96 -5.06 -9.83
C MET A 1 22.35 -5.26 -10.41
N PHE A 2 23.34 -5.78 -9.66
CA PHE A 2 24.69 -6.00 -10.20
C PHE A 2 24.74 -6.92 -11.44
N LEU A 3 24.07 -8.07 -11.39
CA LEU A 3 23.97 -9.01 -12.52
C LEU A 3 23.30 -8.38 -13.76
N PHE A 4 22.28 -7.55 -13.55
CA PHE A 4 21.57 -6.84 -14.62
C PHE A 4 22.49 -5.80 -15.30
N ALA A 5 23.20 -5.00 -14.51
CA ALA A 5 24.18 -4.04 -15.03
C ALA A 5 25.33 -4.73 -15.78
N LEU A 6 25.75 -5.91 -15.31
CA LEU A 6 26.79 -6.72 -15.97
C LEU A 6 26.32 -7.23 -17.35
N MET A 7 25.03 -7.58 -17.50
CA MET A 7 24.48 -8.04 -18.78
C MET A 7 24.49 -6.95 -19.85
N PHE A 8 24.31 -5.67 -19.47
CA PHE A 8 24.47 -4.52 -20.38
C PHE A 8 25.90 -4.30 -20.87
N LEU A 9 26.88 -4.96 -20.26
CA LEU A 9 28.30 -4.89 -20.64
C LEU A 9 28.71 -6.15 -21.44
N ILE A 10 28.19 -7.32 -21.06
CA ILE A 10 28.48 -8.60 -21.70
C ILE A 10 27.81 -8.71 -23.07
N ILE A 11 26.53 -8.31 -23.19
CA ILE A 11 25.77 -8.50 -24.44
C ILE A 11 26.35 -7.67 -25.60
N PRO A 12 26.67 -6.37 -25.44
CA PRO A 12 27.35 -5.63 -26.50
C PRO A 12 28.73 -6.18 -26.83
N ALA A 13 29.47 -6.72 -25.85
CA ALA A 13 30.77 -7.32 -26.08
C ALA A 13 30.69 -8.61 -26.94
N LEU A 14 29.58 -9.34 -26.86
CA LEU A 14 29.31 -10.53 -27.68
C LEU A 14 28.84 -10.17 -29.10
N HIS A 15 28.24 -8.98 -29.29
CA HIS A 15 27.77 -8.45 -30.59
C HIS A 15 28.73 -7.40 -31.20
N GLY A 16 30.04 -7.55 -30.99
CA GLY A 16 31.05 -6.71 -31.67
C GLY A 16 31.15 -5.26 -31.17
N GLY A 17 30.62 -4.97 -29.98
CA GLY A 17 30.66 -3.67 -29.31
C GLY A 17 29.36 -2.86 -29.40
N SER A 18 28.40 -3.30 -30.21
CA SER A 18 27.08 -2.68 -30.32
C SER A 18 26.02 -3.53 -29.61
N PRO A 19 25.09 -2.92 -28.84
CA PRO A 19 23.95 -3.65 -28.31
C PRO A 19 23.06 -4.14 -29.47
N PRO A 20 22.66 -5.42 -29.47
CA PRO A 20 21.82 -5.99 -30.53
C PRO A 20 20.44 -5.35 -30.53
N SER A 21 19.95 -5.00 -31.71
CA SER A 21 18.58 -4.56 -31.89
C SER A 21 17.61 -5.75 -31.92
N LEU A 22 16.32 -5.49 -31.75
CA LEU A 22 15.28 -6.51 -31.85
C LEU A 22 15.23 -7.15 -33.25
N GLY A 23 15.64 -6.41 -34.29
CA GLY A 23 15.78 -6.93 -35.66
C GLY A 23 16.95 -7.91 -35.79
N ASP A 24 18.09 -7.60 -35.16
CA ASP A 24 19.28 -8.47 -35.18
C ASP A 24 19.00 -9.80 -34.48
N ALA A 25 18.33 -9.77 -33.33
CA ALA A 25 17.91 -10.98 -32.61
C ALA A 25 16.92 -11.85 -33.41
N LEU A 26 16.07 -11.24 -34.24
CA LEU A 26 15.15 -11.97 -35.11
C LEU A 26 15.86 -12.64 -36.29
N VAL A 27 16.89 -11.96 -36.83
CA VAL A 27 17.72 -12.47 -37.92
C VAL A 27 18.65 -13.57 -37.44
N ASP A 28 19.31 -13.38 -36.28
CA ASP A 28 20.15 -14.39 -35.63
C ASP A 28 19.32 -15.66 -35.31
N GLY A 29 18.05 -15.50 -34.90
CA GLY A 29 17.12 -16.61 -34.67
C GLY A 29 16.65 -17.37 -35.93
N LEU A 30 16.94 -16.87 -37.14
CA LEU A 30 16.66 -17.54 -38.41
C LEU A 30 17.89 -18.25 -38.99
N ASP A 31 19.06 -18.12 -38.35
CA ASP A 31 20.28 -18.77 -38.78
C ASP A 31 20.22 -20.28 -38.51
N GLU A 32 20.51 -21.08 -39.53
CA GLU A 32 20.45 -22.54 -39.48
C GLU A 32 21.63 -23.14 -38.70
N ASN A 33 22.75 -22.39 -38.55
CA ASN A 33 23.93 -22.79 -37.80
C ASN A 33 24.50 -21.65 -36.94
N PRO A 34 23.82 -21.28 -35.83
CA PRO A 34 24.22 -20.14 -35.03
C PRO A 34 25.55 -20.38 -34.31
N THR A 35 26.36 -19.33 -34.22
CA THR A 35 27.60 -19.33 -33.46
C THR A 35 27.31 -19.31 -31.95
N LEU A 36 28.24 -19.82 -31.14
CA LEU A 36 28.10 -19.84 -29.68
C LEU A 36 27.89 -18.42 -29.09
N ALA A 37 28.45 -17.39 -29.70
CA ALA A 37 28.26 -16.00 -29.28
C ALA A 37 26.82 -15.50 -29.52
N GLN A 38 26.22 -15.83 -30.67
CA GLN A 38 24.82 -15.51 -30.98
C GLN A 38 23.89 -16.21 -29.99
N VAL A 39 24.09 -17.51 -29.75
CA VAL A 39 23.29 -18.29 -28.80
C VAL A 39 23.34 -17.68 -27.38
N LEU A 40 24.53 -17.34 -26.89
CA LEU A 40 24.68 -16.72 -25.56
C LEU A 40 24.05 -15.34 -25.47
N SER A 41 24.09 -14.56 -26.56
CA SER A 41 23.50 -13.23 -26.60
C SER A 41 21.97 -13.30 -26.60
N ASP A 42 21.39 -14.21 -27.37
CA ASP A 42 19.94 -14.43 -27.43
C ASP A 42 19.37 -14.87 -26.07
N TYR A 43 20.04 -15.83 -25.40
CA TYR A 43 19.67 -16.21 -24.04
C TYR A 43 19.86 -15.08 -23.03
N GLY A 44 20.91 -14.26 -23.19
CA GLY A 44 21.13 -13.07 -22.37
C GLY A 44 19.99 -12.06 -22.50
N TRP A 45 19.50 -11.85 -23.73
CA TRP A 45 18.35 -10.99 -24.00
C TRP A 45 17.08 -11.53 -23.36
N MET A 46 16.79 -12.83 -23.52
CA MET A 46 15.64 -13.46 -22.85
C MET A 46 15.72 -13.30 -21.32
N LEU A 47 16.92 -13.48 -20.74
CA LEU A 47 17.14 -13.37 -19.30
C LEU A 47 16.92 -11.94 -18.78
N ILE A 48 17.27 -10.90 -19.55
CA ILE A 48 16.97 -9.50 -19.21
C ILE A 48 15.45 -9.29 -19.09
N GLY A 49 14.68 -9.82 -20.03
CA GLY A 49 13.22 -9.75 -19.99
C GLY A 49 12.64 -10.38 -18.71
N TYR A 50 13.10 -11.59 -18.36
CA TYR A 50 12.67 -12.26 -17.12
C TYR A 50 13.09 -11.51 -15.85
N MET A 51 14.30 -10.94 -15.84
CA MET A 51 14.80 -10.15 -14.71
C MET A 51 14.06 -8.83 -14.51
N MET A 52 13.38 -8.31 -15.54
CA MET A 52 12.56 -7.11 -15.43
C MET A 52 11.21 -7.40 -14.74
N VAL A 53 10.64 -8.60 -14.93
CA VAL A 53 9.35 -8.99 -14.35
C VAL A 53 9.45 -9.32 -12.85
N LEU A 54 10.59 -9.89 -12.42
CA LEU A 54 10.81 -10.33 -11.04
C LEU A 54 10.66 -9.22 -9.99
N PRO A 55 11.25 -8.01 -10.16
CA PRO A 55 11.05 -6.88 -9.26
C PRO A 55 9.59 -6.44 -9.16
N PHE A 56 8.85 -6.39 -10.28
CA PHE A 56 7.43 -6.02 -10.26
C PHE A 56 6.58 -7.06 -9.54
N ALA A 57 6.89 -8.35 -9.72
CA ALA A 57 6.23 -9.42 -8.98
C ALA A 57 6.54 -9.34 -7.47
N PHE A 58 7.78 -9.03 -7.10
CA PHE A 58 8.18 -8.86 -5.71
C PHE A 58 7.54 -7.61 -5.08
N GLU A 59 7.46 -6.50 -5.81
CA GLU A 59 6.77 -5.28 -5.40
C GLU A 59 5.27 -5.53 -5.20
N GLY A 60 4.62 -6.25 -6.11
CA GLY A 60 3.22 -6.66 -5.97
C GLY A 60 2.98 -7.61 -4.80
N MET A 61 3.88 -8.56 -4.55
CA MET A 61 3.80 -9.47 -3.40
C MET A 61 4.00 -8.73 -2.07
N MET A 62 4.97 -7.81 -2.01
CA MET A 62 5.21 -6.95 -0.85
C MET A 62 4.03 -6.01 -0.61
N PHE A 63 3.40 -5.49 -1.66
CA PHE A 63 2.19 -4.68 -1.59
C PHE A 63 0.99 -5.48 -1.09
N ALA A 64 0.75 -6.67 -1.63
CA ALA A 64 -0.32 -7.57 -1.17
C ALA A 64 -0.10 -8.00 0.30
N HIS A 65 1.14 -8.32 0.67
CA HIS A 65 1.51 -8.61 2.05
C HIS A 65 1.27 -7.41 2.97
N ALA A 66 1.65 -6.20 2.57
CA ALA A 66 1.38 -4.98 3.34
C ALA A 66 -0.14 -4.69 3.46
N THR A 67 -0.91 -5.00 2.41
CA THR A 67 -2.38 -4.78 2.40
C THR A 67 -3.12 -5.79 3.29
N MET A 68 -2.64 -7.03 3.39
CA MET A 68 -3.28 -8.08 4.21
C MET A 68 -2.89 -8.05 5.69
N LYS A 69 -1.76 -7.42 6.05
CA LYS A 69 -1.21 -7.53 7.41
C LYS A 69 -1.58 -6.36 8.35
N ASP A 70 -2.27 -5.33 7.86
CA ASP A 70 -2.54 -4.10 8.64
C ASP A 70 -4.04 -3.82 8.90
N THR A 71 -4.85 -4.82 9.25
CA THR A 71 -6.21 -4.57 9.77
C THR A 71 -6.26 -4.06 11.21
N VAL A 72 -5.20 -3.42 11.71
CA VAL A 72 -5.20 -2.69 12.98
C VAL A 72 -4.68 -1.28 12.71
N LEU A 73 -5.63 -0.37 12.42
CA LEU A 73 -5.54 1.09 12.55
C LEU A 73 -4.21 1.71 12.09
N GLY A 74 -4.08 2.23 10.86
CA GLY A 74 -2.85 2.93 10.43
C GLY A 74 -2.58 3.00 8.93
N ILE A 75 -3.37 2.30 8.11
CA ILE A 75 -3.16 2.18 6.66
C ILE A 75 -3.18 3.54 5.93
N ASP A 76 -3.97 4.51 6.37
CA ASP A 76 -4.35 5.65 5.52
C ASP A 76 -3.23 6.70 5.32
N SER A 77 -2.33 6.90 6.30
CA SER A 77 -1.18 7.80 6.15
C SER A 77 -0.06 7.19 5.30
N THR A 78 0.16 5.88 5.43
CA THR A 78 1.12 5.13 4.61
C THR A 78 0.63 5.01 3.18
N LEU A 79 -0.68 4.79 2.98
CA LEU A 79 -1.33 4.82 1.67
C LEU A 79 -1.20 6.19 1.02
N ARG A 80 -1.44 7.28 1.77
CA ARG A 80 -1.25 8.66 1.30
C ARG A 80 0.19 8.96 0.89
N ARG A 81 1.16 8.55 1.72
CA ARG A 81 2.59 8.74 1.45
C ARG A 81 3.02 7.95 0.22
N THR A 82 2.55 6.72 0.09
CA THR A 82 2.81 5.85 -1.07
C THR A 82 2.16 6.43 -2.32
N PHE A 83 0.88 6.81 -2.26
CA PHE A 83 0.15 7.47 -3.34
C PHE A 83 0.85 8.74 -3.84
N ARG A 84 1.28 9.62 -2.92
CA ARG A 84 2.04 10.84 -3.25
C ARG A 84 3.36 10.52 -3.96
N ASN A 85 4.11 9.56 -3.42
CA ASN A 85 5.40 9.17 -3.99
C ASN A 85 5.22 8.53 -5.38
N SER A 86 4.20 7.70 -5.55
CA SER A 86 3.84 7.05 -6.82
C SER A 86 3.34 8.07 -7.84
N MET A 87 2.52 9.05 -7.45
CA MET A 87 2.11 10.13 -8.35
C MET A 87 3.30 10.98 -8.81
N PHE A 88 4.21 11.33 -7.89
CA PHE A 88 5.42 12.06 -8.27
C PHE A 88 6.31 11.26 -9.23
N ALA A 89 6.52 9.97 -8.95
CA ALA A 89 7.32 9.11 -9.80
C ALA A 89 6.66 8.87 -11.17
N GLY A 90 5.36 8.59 -11.21
CA GLY A 90 4.61 8.33 -12.43
C GLY A 90 4.50 9.57 -13.33
N PHE A 91 4.02 10.70 -12.79
CA PHE A 91 3.99 11.94 -13.57
C PHE A 91 5.39 12.42 -13.93
N GLY A 92 6.36 12.26 -13.02
CA GLY A 92 7.75 12.59 -13.28
C GLY A 92 8.32 11.77 -14.44
N ALA A 93 8.04 10.47 -14.49
CA ALA A 93 8.49 9.59 -15.58
C ALA A 93 7.82 9.95 -16.92
N ILE A 94 6.52 10.23 -16.93
CA ILE A 94 5.81 10.65 -18.15
C ILE A 94 6.34 11.99 -18.65
N LEU A 95 6.48 12.99 -17.78
CA LEU A 95 7.04 14.29 -18.13
C LEU A 95 8.49 14.19 -18.56
N PHE A 96 9.26 13.28 -17.96
CA PHE A 96 10.63 13.00 -18.35
C PHE A 96 10.68 12.46 -19.78
N LEU A 97 9.90 11.42 -20.10
CA LEU A 97 9.84 10.82 -21.43
C LEU A 97 9.40 11.83 -22.50
N VAL A 98 8.26 12.49 -22.28
CA VAL A 98 7.73 13.50 -23.21
C VAL A 98 8.72 14.67 -23.36
N GLY A 99 9.30 15.12 -22.25
CA GLY A 99 10.28 16.21 -22.27
C GLY A 99 11.58 15.82 -22.99
N SER A 100 12.05 14.59 -22.86
CA SER A 100 13.21 14.10 -23.61
C SER A 100 12.94 14.00 -25.11
N GLU A 101 11.75 13.55 -25.52
CA GLU A 101 11.35 13.52 -26.94
C GLU A 101 11.24 14.93 -27.52
N LEU A 102 10.65 15.87 -26.78
CA LEU A 102 10.56 17.26 -27.22
C LEU A 102 11.95 17.90 -27.35
N MET A 103 12.83 17.69 -26.38
CA MET A 103 14.20 18.21 -26.44
C MET A 103 14.99 17.60 -27.59
N GLU A 104 14.78 16.32 -27.89
CA GLU A 104 15.34 15.67 -29.07
C GLU A 104 14.81 16.29 -30.36
N SER A 105 13.52 16.62 -30.43
CA SER A 105 12.91 17.29 -31.60
C SER A 105 13.50 18.68 -31.87
N PHE A 106 13.83 19.46 -30.84
CA PHE A 106 14.37 20.82 -30.99
C PHE A 106 15.89 20.88 -31.16
N ILE A 107 16.64 20.03 -30.44
CA ILE A 107 18.10 20.15 -30.29
C ILE A 107 18.83 18.96 -30.96
N GLY A 108 18.13 17.88 -31.29
CA GLY A 108 18.70 16.69 -31.95
C GLY A 108 19.47 15.75 -31.03
N TYR A 109 19.63 16.07 -29.75
CA TYR A 109 20.38 15.29 -28.76
C TYR A 109 19.53 14.97 -27.52
N GLY A 110 18.81 13.85 -27.53
CA GLY A 110 17.91 13.43 -26.45
C GLY A 110 18.60 13.23 -25.07
N MET A 111 19.87 12.81 -25.06
CA MET A 111 20.65 12.60 -23.82
C MET A 111 20.82 13.89 -23.00
N PHE A 112 21.13 15.01 -23.66
CA PHE A 112 21.30 16.30 -22.98
C PHE A 112 19.97 16.79 -22.39
N GLY A 113 18.86 16.59 -23.10
CA GLY A 113 17.51 16.89 -22.60
C GLY A 113 17.14 16.08 -21.35
N GLY A 114 17.44 14.78 -21.35
CA GLY A 114 17.23 13.91 -20.20
C GLY A 114 18.05 14.33 -18.97
N VAL A 115 19.34 14.67 -19.13
CA VAL A 115 20.19 15.11 -18.00
C VAL A 115 19.69 16.45 -17.42
N LEU A 116 19.34 17.41 -18.27
CA LEU A 116 18.81 18.72 -17.85
C LEU A 116 17.45 18.59 -17.14
N LEU A 117 16.52 17.82 -17.71
CA LEU A 117 15.21 17.58 -17.12
C LEU A 117 15.33 16.80 -15.80
N GLY A 118 16.15 15.75 -15.75
CA GLY A 118 16.40 14.97 -14.55
C GLY A 118 17.00 15.81 -13.41
N ALA A 119 18.00 16.64 -13.71
CA ALA A 119 18.61 17.53 -12.72
C ALA A 119 17.62 18.59 -12.22
N SER A 120 16.83 19.18 -13.12
CA SER A 120 15.81 20.15 -12.73
C SER A 120 14.73 19.52 -11.84
N ALA A 121 14.26 18.31 -12.16
CA ALA A 121 13.28 17.56 -11.36
C ALA A 121 13.74 17.32 -9.90
N LEU A 122 15.03 17.13 -9.66
CA LEU A 122 15.57 16.98 -8.31
C LEU A 122 15.47 18.28 -7.48
N ILE A 123 15.61 19.43 -8.12
CA ILE A 123 15.51 20.76 -7.46
C ILE A 123 14.06 21.05 -7.07
N ILE A 124 13.11 20.81 -7.98
CA ILE A 124 11.68 21.04 -7.76
C ILE A 124 10.98 19.91 -6.98
N ARG A 125 11.69 18.84 -6.62
CA ARG A 125 11.12 17.71 -5.87
C ARG A 125 10.37 18.13 -4.61
N LYS A 126 10.99 18.96 -3.76
CA LYS A 126 10.39 19.38 -2.49
C LYS A 126 9.09 20.18 -2.67
N PRO A 127 9.04 21.24 -3.51
CA PRO A 127 7.80 21.98 -3.71
C PRO A 127 6.70 21.14 -4.37
N VAL A 128 7.04 20.27 -5.34
CA VAL A 128 6.04 19.42 -6.01
C VAL A 128 5.40 18.42 -5.04
N ILE A 129 6.20 17.77 -4.18
CA ILE A 129 5.69 16.86 -3.15
C ILE A 129 4.74 17.60 -2.19
N SER A 130 5.07 18.82 -1.80
CA SER A 130 4.21 19.63 -0.93
C SER A 130 2.86 19.98 -1.59
N THR A 131 2.85 20.26 -2.90
CA THR A 131 1.60 20.48 -3.63
C THR A 131 0.75 19.22 -3.76
N LEU A 132 1.40 18.06 -3.97
CA LEU A 132 0.72 16.76 -4.01
C LEU A 132 0.12 16.38 -2.65
N ASP A 133 0.78 16.72 -1.54
CA ASP A 133 0.23 16.54 -0.19
C ASP A 133 -1.07 17.33 0.02
N ARG A 134 -1.12 18.57 -0.46
CA ARG A 134 -2.35 19.40 -0.39
C ARG A 134 -3.50 18.85 -1.23
N PHE A 135 -3.17 18.24 -2.37
CA PHE A 135 -4.17 17.60 -3.21
C PHE A 135 -4.63 16.27 -2.60
N SER A 136 -3.71 15.49 -2.05
CA SER A 136 -3.98 14.21 -1.41
C SER A 136 -4.83 14.37 -0.15
N THR A 137 -4.59 15.42 0.63
CA THR A 137 -5.44 15.80 1.80
C THR A 137 -6.86 16.18 1.42
N LYS A 138 -7.07 16.71 0.21
CA LYS A 138 -8.41 17.02 -0.30
C LYS A 138 -9.17 15.78 -0.81
N ILE A 139 -8.45 14.77 -1.31
CA ILE A 139 -9.04 13.55 -1.87
C ILE A 139 -9.24 12.47 -0.80
N MET A 140 -8.37 12.43 0.22
CA MET A 140 -8.50 11.55 1.40
C MET A 140 -8.56 12.44 2.66
N PRO A 141 -9.73 12.99 3.03
CA PRO A 141 -9.84 13.89 4.20
C PRO A 141 -9.85 13.14 5.54
N SER A 142 -10.04 11.82 5.54
CA SER A 142 -10.36 11.01 6.72
C SER A 142 -9.18 10.32 7.43
N ALA A 143 -7.94 10.44 6.94
CA ALA A 143 -6.81 9.82 7.63
C ALA A 143 -6.47 10.59 8.90
N TYR A 144 -6.44 9.88 10.02
CA TYR A 144 -5.64 10.30 11.17
C TYR A 144 -4.18 10.48 10.70
N THR A 145 -3.56 11.59 11.09
CA THR A 145 -2.12 11.79 10.91
C THR A 145 -1.34 10.81 11.80
N ASP A 146 -0.06 10.54 11.50
CA ASP A 146 0.77 9.64 12.32
C ASP A 146 0.76 10.01 13.81
N ALA A 147 0.72 11.31 14.11
CA ALA A 147 0.60 11.83 15.46
C ALA A 147 -0.76 11.50 16.10
N GLU A 148 -1.85 11.73 15.39
CA GLU A 148 -3.22 11.40 15.86
C GLU A 148 -3.39 9.88 16.04
N PHE A 149 -2.75 9.08 15.19
CA PHE A 149 -2.72 7.64 15.33
C PHE A 149 -2.01 7.18 16.61
N SER A 150 -0.78 7.64 16.86
CA SER A 150 -0.06 7.32 18.10
C SER A 150 -0.81 7.79 19.35
N TYR A 151 -1.59 8.87 19.24
CA TYR A 151 -2.48 9.30 20.32
C TYR A 151 -3.63 8.31 20.55
N LEU A 152 -4.31 7.89 19.48
CA LEU A 152 -5.43 6.95 19.54
C LEU A 152 -5.01 5.56 20.05
N GLU A 153 -3.79 5.11 19.74
CA GLU A 153 -3.22 3.87 20.31
C GLU A 153 -3.02 3.99 21.83
N ALA A 154 -2.50 5.13 22.31
CA ALA A 154 -2.38 5.37 23.75
C ALA A 154 -3.75 5.50 24.42
N TYR A 155 -4.73 6.09 23.73
CA TYR A 155 -6.10 6.24 24.20
C TYR A 155 -6.82 4.88 24.33
N SER A 156 -6.74 4.02 23.31
CA SER A 156 -7.35 2.69 23.35
C SER A 156 -6.72 1.80 24.43
N ALA A 157 -5.40 1.89 24.63
CA ALA A 157 -4.71 1.20 25.72
C ALA A 157 -5.16 1.70 27.11
N ALA A 158 -5.35 3.01 27.27
CA ALA A 158 -5.83 3.60 28.52
C ALA A 158 -7.31 3.30 28.81
N LYS A 159 -8.13 3.02 27.79
CA LYS A 159 -9.57 2.73 27.91
C LYS A 159 -9.87 1.23 28.02
N GLN A 160 -8.86 0.37 28.09
CA GLN A 160 -9.02 -1.10 28.09
C GLN A 160 -9.95 -1.62 29.21
N ASP A 161 -9.98 -0.96 30.36
CA ASP A 161 -10.84 -1.31 31.49
C ASP A 161 -12.21 -0.59 31.47
N GLY A 162 -12.47 0.21 30.43
CA GLY A 162 -13.70 0.97 30.22
C GLY A 162 -13.79 2.27 31.02
N VAL A 163 -12.81 2.64 31.84
CA VAL A 163 -12.87 3.84 32.69
C VAL A 163 -11.55 4.62 32.69
N ILE A 164 -11.55 5.77 32.02
CA ILE A 164 -10.37 6.65 32.03
C ILE A 164 -10.23 7.37 33.39
N THR A 165 -9.20 7.00 34.14
CA THR A 165 -8.84 7.60 35.43
C THR A 165 -8.25 9.00 35.27
N THR A 166 -8.18 9.75 36.38
CA THR A 166 -7.55 11.08 36.40
C THR A 166 -6.07 11.03 36.00
N THR A 167 -5.38 9.94 36.35
CA THR A 167 -3.96 9.74 36.01
C THR A 167 -3.79 9.49 34.51
N GLU A 168 -4.57 8.60 33.92
CA GLU A 168 -4.54 8.34 32.47
C GLU A 168 -4.89 9.59 31.67
N ARG A 169 -5.89 10.37 32.12
CA ARG A 169 -6.22 11.65 31.48
C ARG A 169 -5.05 12.63 31.46
N ASN A 170 -4.24 12.66 32.52
CA ASN A 170 -3.05 13.51 32.55
C ASN A 170 -1.95 13.00 31.61
N ILE A 171 -1.78 11.67 31.52
CA ILE A 171 -0.85 11.04 30.57
C ILE A 171 -1.28 11.34 29.14
N LEU A 172 -2.56 11.15 28.80
CA LEU A 172 -3.12 11.45 27.48
C LEU A 172 -2.98 12.93 27.11
N ARG A 173 -3.20 13.85 28.05
CA ARG A 173 -2.93 15.28 27.80
C ARG A 173 -1.46 15.55 27.53
N ALA A 174 -0.56 14.87 28.24
CA ALA A 174 0.88 15.01 28.01
C ALA A 174 1.30 14.44 26.64
N THR A 175 0.74 13.30 26.22
CA THR A 175 1.02 12.72 24.89
C THR A 175 0.46 13.60 23.77
N ALA A 176 -0.77 14.09 23.88
CA ALA A 176 -1.37 15.02 22.91
C ALA A 176 -0.51 16.29 22.75
N ASN A 177 -0.05 16.87 23.87
CA ASN A 177 0.84 18.04 23.84
C ASN A 177 2.19 17.73 23.20
N ALA A 178 2.80 16.57 23.51
CA ALA A 178 4.06 16.15 22.91
C ALA A 178 3.94 15.95 21.39
N LEU A 179 2.77 15.46 20.94
CA LEU A 179 2.43 15.22 19.54
C LEU A 179 1.89 16.48 18.82
N LYS A 180 1.76 17.61 19.53
CA LYS A 180 1.24 18.89 19.02
C LYS A 180 -0.18 18.81 18.47
N ILE A 181 -1.02 17.97 19.07
CA ILE A 181 -2.44 17.85 18.74
C ILE A 181 -3.22 18.87 19.58
N SER A 182 -4.08 19.66 18.95
CA SER A 182 -4.92 20.63 19.67
C SER A 182 -5.96 19.92 20.55
N THR A 183 -6.32 20.52 21.67
CA THR A 183 -7.31 19.98 22.61
C THR A 183 -8.68 19.72 22.00
N GLU A 184 -9.11 20.55 21.05
CA GLU A 184 -10.35 20.42 20.30
C GLU A 184 -10.30 19.17 19.44
N ARG A 185 -9.22 19.02 18.67
CA ARG A 185 -8.99 17.84 17.83
C ARG A 185 -8.90 16.58 18.65
N THR A 186 -8.19 16.58 19.78
CA THR A 186 -8.12 15.44 20.70
C THR A 186 -9.51 14.94 21.12
N LYS A 187 -10.41 15.85 21.50
CA LYS A 187 -11.79 15.48 21.86
C LYS A 187 -12.59 14.93 20.69
N GLU A 188 -12.42 15.51 19.50
CA GLU A 188 -13.05 14.97 18.30
C GLU A 188 -12.58 13.54 18.01
N LEU A 189 -11.27 13.27 18.11
CA LEU A 189 -10.68 11.95 17.91
C LEU A 189 -11.26 10.91 18.89
N GLU A 190 -11.32 11.26 20.17
CA GLU A 190 -11.91 10.40 21.22
C GLU A 190 -13.38 10.11 20.94
N ASN A 191 -14.17 11.13 20.57
CA ASN A 191 -15.59 10.95 20.26
C ASN A 191 -15.82 10.05 19.04
N ILE A 192 -15.00 10.20 17.99
CA ILE A 192 -15.11 9.37 16.78
C ILE A 192 -14.71 7.93 17.11
N PHE A 193 -13.64 7.73 17.88
CA PHE A 193 -13.22 6.40 18.31
C PHE A 193 -14.31 5.70 19.14
N ASP A 194 -14.92 6.43 20.08
CA ASP A 194 -15.99 5.91 20.93
C ASP A 194 -17.27 5.59 20.13
N SER A 195 -17.58 6.36 19.08
CA SER A 195 -18.71 6.06 18.20
C SER A 195 -18.45 4.84 17.33
N ASP A 196 -17.26 4.72 16.77
CA ASP A 196 -16.88 3.57 15.92
C ASP A 196 -16.89 2.27 16.74
N GLU A 197 -16.41 2.32 18.00
CA GLU A 197 -16.46 1.20 18.94
C GLU A 197 -17.91 0.81 19.29
N ALA A 198 -18.79 1.79 19.49
CA ALA A 198 -20.21 1.54 19.75
C ALA A 198 -20.94 0.93 18.55
N GLU A 199 -20.61 1.33 17.33
CA GLU A 199 -21.17 0.76 16.09
C GLU A 199 -20.68 -0.68 15.86
N GLN A 200 -19.40 -0.98 16.11
CA GLN A 200 -18.84 -2.33 16.02
C GLN A 200 -19.54 -3.31 16.98
N VAL A 201 -19.73 -2.91 18.24
CA VAL A 201 -20.45 -3.72 19.25
C VAL A 201 -21.91 -3.94 18.85
N SER A 202 -22.55 -2.96 18.19
CA SER A 202 -23.93 -3.11 17.72
C SER A 202 -24.08 -4.08 16.53
N ASN A 203 -23.09 -4.11 15.63
CA ASN A 203 -23.10 -4.96 14.44
C ASN A 203 -22.77 -6.42 14.77
N ASP A 204 -21.82 -6.67 15.68
CA ASP A 204 -21.50 -8.03 16.16
C ASP A 204 -22.69 -8.69 16.89
N VAL A 205 -23.55 -7.90 17.52
CA VAL A 205 -24.75 -8.41 18.22
C VAL A 205 -25.93 -8.61 17.25
N ALA A 206 -25.97 -7.89 16.13
CA ALA A 206 -27.04 -7.99 15.14
C ALA A 206 -26.92 -9.20 14.21
N GLU A 207 -25.72 -9.78 14.06
CA GLU A 207 -25.44 -10.86 13.12
C GLU A 207 -24.97 -12.15 13.81
N ALA A 208 -25.36 -12.40 15.06
CA ALA A 208 -25.14 -13.73 15.66
C ALA A 208 -25.89 -14.78 14.80
N THR A 209 -25.13 -15.63 14.10
CA THR A 209 -25.69 -16.62 13.19
C THR A 209 -26.01 -17.92 13.93
N VAL A 210 -27.10 -18.59 13.56
CA VAL A 210 -27.48 -19.85 14.20
C VAL A 210 -26.53 -20.96 13.75
N VAL A 211 -25.68 -21.44 14.66
CA VAL A 211 -24.71 -22.51 14.41
C VAL A 211 -25.38 -23.87 14.42
N GLN A 212 -26.28 -24.12 15.39
CA GLN A 212 -26.98 -25.40 15.53
C GLN A 212 -28.39 -25.18 16.09
N GLN A 213 -29.36 -25.94 15.58
CA GLN A 213 -30.74 -25.97 16.08
C GLN A 213 -31.19 -27.43 16.23
N TRP A 214 -31.75 -27.78 17.39
CA TRP A 214 -32.26 -29.13 17.68
C TRP A 214 -33.55 -29.09 18.49
N THR A 215 -34.31 -30.19 18.49
CA THR A 215 -35.51 -30.36 19.31
C THR A 215 -35.26 -31.50 20.30
N ASP A 216 -35.53 -31.28 21.58
CA ASP A 216 -35.38 -32.31 22.61
C ASP A 216 -36.53 -33.32 22.63
N GLU A 217 -36.37 -34.41 23.39
CA GLU A 217 -37.38 -35.47 23.54
C GLU A 217 -38.69 -34.98 24.21
N ASN A 218 -38.63 -33.83 24.88
CA ASN A 218 -39.77 -33.17 25.52
C ASN A 218 -40.47 -32.16 24.59
N GLY A 219 -40.01 -32.00 23.35
CA GLY A 219 -40.61 -31.15 22.33
C GLY A 219 -40.18 -29.68 22.34
N HIS A 220 -39.15 -29.29 23.10
CA HIS A 220 -38.62 -27.92 23.10
C HIS A 220 -37.58 -27.75 22.00
N THR A 221 -37.66 -26.64 21.27
CA THR A 221 -36.68 -26.29 20.23
C THR A 221 -35.60 -25.37 20.79
N TRP A 222 -34.34 -25.74 20.57
CA TRP A 222 -33.14 -25.05 21.05
C TRP A 222 -32.31 -24.58 19.87
N ARG A 223 -31.65 -23.42 20.01
CA ARG A 223 -30.65 -22.92 19.06
C ARG A 223 -29.40 -22.44 19.79
N ARG A 224 -28.24 -22.71 19.20
CA ARG A 224 -26.93 -22.23 19.66
C ARG A 224 -26.38 -21.25 18.64
N MET A 225 -25.96 -20.10 19.12
CA MET A 225 -25.41 -19.01 18.34
C MET A 225 -23.87 -19.14 18.31
N ASP A 226 -23.23 -18.52 17.33
CA ASP A 226 -21.77 -18.40 17.16
C ASP A 226 -21.11 -17.59 18.28
N ASP A 227 -21.84 -16.65 18.87
CA ASP A 227 -21.46 -15.91 20.08
C ASP A 227 -21.41 -16.78 21.37
N GLY A 228 -21.70 -18.08 21.27
CA GLY A 228 -21.68 -19.05 22.36
C GLY A 228 -22.96 -19.06 23.22
N THR A 229 -23.93 -18.18 22.95
CA THR A 229 -25.20 -18.14 23.66
C THR A 229 -26.16 -19.23 23.18
N SER A 230 -26.98 -19.74 24.10
CA SER A 230 -28.04 -20.70 23.80
C SER A 230 -29.41 -20.06 24.01
N ARG A 231 -30.35 -20.33 23.11
CA ARG A 231 -31.73 -19.82 23.19
C ARG A 231 -32.71 -20.96 22.99
N TRP A 232 -33.84 -20.95 23.68
CA TRP A 232 -34.90 -21.95 23.53
C TRP A 232 -36.24 -21.31 23.16
N TRP A 233 -37.08 -22.05 22.46
CA TRP A 233 -38.36 -21.60 21.94
C TRP A 233 -39.50 -21.91 22.92
N ASN A 234 -40.24 -20.88 23.34
CA ASN A 234 -41.36 -21.03 24.28
C ASN A 234 -42.73 -21.14 23.61
N GLY A 235 -42.79 -21.25 22.27
CA GLY A 235 -44.03 -21.26 21.49
C GLY A 235 -44.41 -19.91 20.86
N SER A 236 -43.81 -18.81 21.31
CA SER A 236 -44.08 -17.45 20.80
C SER A 236 -42.83 -16.60 20.57
N ASP A 237 -41.78 -16.82 21.37
CA ASP A 237 -40.54 -16.07 21.30
C ASP A 237 -39.33 -16.91 21.77
N TRP A 238 -38.12 -16.49 21.39
CA TRP A 238 -36.87 -17.13 21.77
C TRP A 238 -36.32 -16.55 23.08
N GLN A 239 -36.19 -17.39 24.09
CA GLN A 239 -35.67 -17.01 25.41
C GLN A 239 -34.18 -17.36 25.54
N LYS A 240 -33.37 -16.42 26.05
CA LYS A 240 -31.93 -16.63 26.31
C LYS A 240 -31.74 -17.48 27.57
N VAL A 241 -30.79 -18.40 27.54
CA VAL A 241 -30.37 -19.24 28.67
C VAL A 241 -28.94 -18.92 29.07
#